data_AF-A0A2W6C5E4-F1
#
_entry.id   AF-A0A2W6C5E4-F1
#
_cell.length_a   1.000
_cell.length_b   1.000
_cell.length_c   1.000
_cell.angle_alpha   90.00
_cell.angle_beta   90.00
_cell.angle_gamma   90.00
#
_symmetry.space_group_name_H-M   'P 1'
#
loop_
_entity.id
_entity.type
_entity.pdbx_description
1 polymer ?
#
loop_
_entity_poly.entity_id
_entity_poly.type
_entity_poly.pdbx_seq_one_letter_code
_entity_poly.pdbx_strand_id
1 'polypeptide(L)'
;MDEQELIERYIDLETDRYPGGRADARLREYGVPVWALIGQLRALDGNVDELARDYELPREAVEAALGYYRCNKEYIDARLLLNSA
;
A
#
# COMPACT_ATOMS: atom_id res chain seq x y z
N MET A 1 11.63 13.75 -0.65
CA MET A 1 12.02 12.34 -0.67
C MET A 1 11.66 11.79 -2.03
N ASP A 2 12.51 10.95 -2.59
CA ASP A 2 12.13 10.17 -3.77
C ASP A 2 11.25 8.96 -3.38
N GLU A 3 10.65 8.33 -4.39
CA GLU A 3 9.68 7.24 -4.20
C GLU A 3 10.29 6.05 -3.45
N GLN A 4 11.55 5.71 -3.73
CA GLN A 4 12.22 4.57 -3.10
C GLN A 4 12.48 4.86 -1.62
N GLU A 5 12.96 6.07 -1.29
CA GLU A 5 13.11 6.50 0.11
C GLU A 5 11.79 6.40 0.89
N LEU A 6 10.65 6.77 0.27
CA LEU A 6 9.34 6.66 0.89
C LEU A 6 8.94 5.20 1.13
N ILE A 7 9.16 4.33 0.14
CA ILE A 7 8.88 2.89 0.26
C ILE A 7 9.73 2.28 1.39
N GLU A 8 11.03 2.53 1.42
CA GLU A 8 11.94 1.99 2.43
C GLU A 8 11.60 2.50 3.85
N ARG A 9 11.10 3.72 3.96
CA ARG A 9 10.69 4.31 5.22
C ARG A 9 9.37 3.74 5.75
N TYR A 10 8.35 3.67 4.89
CA TYR A 10 6.98 3.42 5.33
C TYR A 10 6.50 1.97 5.10
N ILE A 11 7.12 1.21 4.21
CA ILE A 11 6.70 -0.17 3.92
C ILE A 11 7.52 -1.17 4.73
N ASP A 12 6.83 -2.17 5.26
CA ASP A 12 7.44 -3.34 5.88
C ASP A 12 7.96 -4.31 4.80
N LEU A 13 9.19 -4.08 4.35
CA LEU A 13 9.85 -4.90 3.34
C LEU A 13 10.32 -6.27 3.86
N GLU A 14 10.25 -6.51 5.18
CA GLU A 14 10.55 -7.84 5.73
C GLU A 14 9.51 -8.87 5.31
N THR A 15 8.23 -8.47 5.27
CA THR A 15 7.13 -9.32 4.81
C THR A 15 7.34 -9.73 3.34
N ASP A 16 7.92 -8.87 2.51
CA ASP A 16 8.24 -9.09 1.09
C ASP A 16 9.19 -10.30 0.85
N ARG A 17 10.00 -10.67 1.85
CA ARG A 17 11.01 -11.74 1.74
C ARG A 17 10.41 -13.15 1.72
N TYR A 18 9.13 -13.31 2.05
CA TYR A 18 8.44 -14.59 2.09
C TYR A 18 7.61 -14.85 0.81
N PRO A 19 7.41 -16.12 0.40
CA PRO A 19 6.52 -16.44 -0.72
C PRO A 19 5.11 -15.89 -0.48
N GLY A 20 4.61 -15.06 -1.40
CA GLY A 20 3.32 -14.37 -1.25
C GLY A 20 3.37 -13.06 -0.45
N GLY A 21 4.50 -12.76 0.20
CA GLY A 21 4.66 -11.60 1.08
C GLY A 21 4.42 -10.25 0.43
N ARG A 22 4.68 -10.11 -0.87
CA ARG A 22 4.37 -8.90 -1.67
C ARG A 22 2.91 -8.51 -1.64
N ALA A 23 2.03 -9.51 -1.68
CA ALA A 23 0.59 -9.31 -1.68
C ALA A 23 0.08 -8.81 -0.32
N ASP A 24 0.77 -9.18 0.76
CA ASP A 24 0.42 -8.86 2.14
C ASP A 24 1.35 -7.79 2.77
N ALA A 25 2.13 -7.08 1.94
CA ALA A 25 2.92 -5.94 2.38
C ALA A 25 2.05 -4.89 3.06
N ARG A 26 2.62 -4.23 4.08
CA ARG A 26 1.90 -3.32 4.98
C ARG A 26 2.73 -2.10 5.34
N LEU A 27 2.05 -1.06 5.79
CA LEU A 27 2.71 0.09 6.41
C LEU A 27 3.36 -0.33 7.73
N ARG A 28 4.66 -0.05 7.90
CA ARG A 28 5.49 -0.51 9.01
C ARG A 28 4.95 -0.12 10.39
N GLU A 29 4.62 1.15 10.58
CA GLU A 29 4.19 1.67 11.89
C GLU A 29 2.67 1.61 12.09
N TYR A 30 1.91 1.52 10.99
CA TYR A 30 0.45 1.60 11.02
C TYR A 30 -0.22 0.23 10.88
N GLY A 31 0.52 -0.79 10.44
CA GLY A 31 0.01 -2.15 10.24
C GLY A 31 -1.02 -2.29 9.11
N VAL A 32 -1.33 -1.20 8.39
CA VAL A 32 -2.36 -1.20 7.35
C VAL A 32 -1.81 -1.88 6.08
N PRO A 33 -2.50 -2.89 5.53
CA PRO A 33 -2.08 -3.56 4.30
C PRO A 33 -2.12 -2.62 3.09
N VAL A 34 -1.12 -2.71 2.22
CA VAL A 34 -1.05 -1.90 0.99
C VAL A 34 -2.24 -2.21 0.08
N TRP A 35 -2.62 -3.47 -0.08
CA TRP A 35 -3.79 -3.83 -0.90
C TRP A 35 -5.08 -3.16 -0.41
N ALA A 36 -5.26 -3.01 0.91
CA ALA A 36 -6.44 -2.37 1.48
C ALA A 36 -6.48 -0.88 1.16
N LEU A 37 -5.33 -0.20 1.25
CA LEU A 37 -5.20 1.20 0.86
C LEU A 37 -5.48 1.40 -0.62
N ILE A 38 -4.97 0.53 -1.49
CA ILE A 38 -5.24 0.61 -2.95
C ILE A 38 -6.71 0.33 -3.25
N GLY A 39 -7.33 -0.63 -2.55
CA GLY A 39 -8.76 -0.91 -2.67
C GLY A 39 -9.62 0.30 -2.31
N GLN A 40 -9.35 0.92 -1.15
CA GLN A 40 -10.07 2.12 -0.72
C GLN A 40 -9.79 3.31 -1.65
N LEU A 41 -8.53 3.51 -2.10
CA LEU A 41 -8.18 4.60 -3.00
C LEU A 41 -8.99 4.55 -4.31
N ARG A 42 -9.26 3.34 -4.83
CA ARG A 42 -10.13 3.16 -6.00
C ARG A 42 -11.58 3.54 -5.71
N ALA A 43 -12.08 3.27 -4.50
CA ALA A 43 -13.42 3.67 -4.08
C ALA A 43 -13.55 5.19 -3.87
N LEU A 44 -12.45 5.88 -3.57
CA LEU A 44 -12.36 7.34 -3.42
C LEU A 44 -11.91 8.05 -4.71
N ASP A 45 -12.07 7.44 -5.89
CA ASP A 45 -11.70 8.01 -7.19
C ASP A 45 -10.23 8.52 -7.26
N GLY A 46 -9.31 7.90 -6.52
CA GLY A 46 -7.90 8.30 -6.50
C GLY A 46 -7.56 9.45 -5.53
N ASN A 47 -8.48 9.84 -4.63
CA ASN A 47 -8.25 10.93 -3.69
C ASN A 47 -7.32 10.55 -2.54
N VAL A 48 -6.03 10.84 -2.70
CA VAL A 48 -4.96 10.55 -1.74
C VAL A 48 -5.14 11.31 -0.42
N ASP A 49 -5.52 12.59 -0.48
CA ASP A 49 -5.66 13.42 0.73
C ASP A 49 -6.85 12.99 1.59
N GLU A 50 -7.93 12.53 0.95
CA GLU A 50 -9.07 11.95 1.65
C GLU A 50 -8.74 10.59 2.27
N LEU A 51 -8.07 9.70 1.53
CA LEU A 51 -7.62 8.42 2.07
C LEU A 51 -6.69 8.59 3.28
N ALA A 52 -5.73 9.51 3.18
CA ALA A 52 -4.82 9.83 4.27
C ALA A 52 -5.57 10.31 5.51
N ARG A 53 -6.61 11.13 5.33
CA ARG A 53 -7.46 11.60 6.44
C ARG A 53 -8.26 10.45 7.07
N ASP A 54 -8.90 9.62 6.26
CA ASP A 54 -9.77 8.52 6.73
C ASP A 54 -9.00 7.47 7.53
N TYR A 55 -7.75 7.20 7.15
CA TYR A 55 -6.88 6.23 7.84
C TYR A 55 -5.97 6.88 8.88
N GLU A 56 -6.07 8.20 9.10
CA GLU A 56 -5.20 8.97 10.00
C GLU A 56 -3.70 8.77 9.68
N LEU A 57 -3.38 8.67 8.39
CA LEU A 57 -2.03 8.45 7.88
C LEU A 57 -1.38 9.75 7.41
N PRO A 58 -0.05 9.89 7.51
CA PRO A 58 0.65 10.92 6.78
C PRO A 58 0.51 10.65 5.27
N ARG A 59 0.37 11.73 4.49
CA ARG A 59 0.29 11.66 3.03
C ARG A 59 1.44 10.86 2.42
N GLU A 60 2.65 11.05 2.96
CA GLU A 60 3.86 10.34 2.56
C GLU A 60 3.73 8.80 2.67
N ALA A 61 3.00 8.28 3.67
CA ALA A 61 2.77 6.84 3.80
C ALA A 61 1.82 6.31 2.71
N VAL A 62 0.81 7.09 2.32
CA VAL A 62 -0.07 6.76 1.20
C VAL A 62 0.71 6.79 -0.13
N GLU A 63 1.57 7.79 -0.30
CA GLU A 63 2.46 7.90 -1.47
C GLU A 63 3.45 6.73 -1.55
N ALA A 64 3.99 6.29 -0.41
CA ALA A 64 4.81 5.07 -0.33
C ALA A 64 4.03 3.81 -0.74
N ALA A 65 2.80 3.64 -0.25
CA ALA A 65 1.93 2.53 -0.63
C ALA A 65 1.64 2.52 -2.14
N LEU A 66 1.43 3.71 -2.73
CA LEU A 66 1.25 3.86 -4.18
C LEU A 66 2.52 3.52 -4.97
N GLY A 67 3.69 3.95 -4.50
CA GLY A 67 4.97 3.57 -5.09
C GLY A 67 5.18 2.05 -5.06
N TYR A 68 4.97 1.45 -3.90
CA TYR A 68 5.08 0.01 -3.73
C TYR A 68 4.10 -0.76 -4.63
N TYR A 69 2.87 -0.27 -4.76
CA TYR A 69 1.87 -0.83 -5.67
C TYR A 69 2.32 -0.76 -7.13
N ARG A 70 2.94 0.34 -7.59
CA ARG A 70 3.47 0.43 -8.96
C ARG A 70 4.53 -0.64 -9.23
N CYS A 71 5.42 -0.88 -8.27
CA CYS A 71 6.48 -1.90 -8.40
C CYS A 71 5.95 -3.35 -8.32
N ASN A 72 4.82 -3.58 -7.63
CA ASN A 72 4.31 -4.91 -7.31
C ASN A 72 2.86 -5.12 -7.77
N LYS A 73 2.47 -4.42 -8.84
CA LYS A 73 1.07 -4.31 -9.29
C LYS A 73 0.38 -5.66 -9.44
N GLU A 74 1.04 -6.63 -10.06
CA GLU A 74 0.49 -7.97 -10.31
C GLU A 74 0.10 -8.71 -9.01
N TYR A 75 0.92 -8.62 -7.97
CA TYR A 75 0.69 -9.31 -6.69
C TYR A 75 -0.46 -8.68 -5.93
N ILE A 76 -0.48 -7.35 -5.88
CA ILE A 76 -1.51 -6.59 -5.18
C ILE A 76 -2.86 -6.68 -5.91
N ASP A 77 -2.87 -6.62 -7.24
CA ASP A 77 -4.10 -6.81 -8.03
C ASP A 77 -4.65 -8.21 -7.86
N ALA A 78 -3.81 -9.26 -7.84
CA ALA A 78 -4.25 -10.62 -7.53
C ALA A 78 -4.87 -10.72 -6.12
N ARG A 79 -4.27 -10.07 -5.12
CA ARG A 79 -4.81 -10.04 -3.74
C ARG A 79 -6.16 -9.35 -3.66
N LEU A 80 -6.30 -8.23 -4.37
CA LEU A 80 -7.55 -7.48 -4.47
C LEU A 80 -8.66 -8.33 -5.11
N LEU A 81 -8.35 -9.03 -6.21
CA LEU A 81 -9.31 -9.93 -6.87
C LEU A 81 -9.80 -11.03 -5.93
N LEU A 82 -8.89 -11.66 -5.17
CA LEU A 82 -9.23 -12.69 -4.18
C LEU A 82 -10.09 -12.16 -3.03
N ASN A 83 -9.95 -10.89 -2.67
CA ASN A 83 -10.71 -10.27 -1.58
C ASN A 83 -12.04 -9.66 -2.03
N SER A 84 -12.23 -9.47 -3.34
CA SER A 84 -13.46 -8.94 -3.95
C SER A 84 -14.47 -10.02 -4.37
N ALA A 85 -14.13 -11.30 -4.15
CA ALA A 85 -14.99 -12.46 -4.41
C ALA A 85 -15.82 -12.82 -3.17
#